data_AF-A0A6P1MEF8-F1
#
_entry.id   AF-A0A6P1MEF8-F1
#
_cell.length_a   1.000
_cell.length_b   1.000
_cell.length_c   1.000
_cell.angle_alpha   90.00
_cell.angle_beta   90.00
_cell.angle_gamma   90.00
#
_symmetry.space_group_name_H-M   'P 1'
#
loop_
_entity.id
_entity.type
_entity.pdbx_description
1 polymer ?
#
loop_
_entity_poly.entity_id
_entity_poly.type
_entity_poly.pdbx_seq_one_letter_code
_entity_poly.pdbx_strand_id
1 'polypeptide(L)'
;MSKVKGLKFTMRLLLLAGALFFIIGGPLPVWMERLVPALSPLSLFAESIAQRSWYAGLFWSLPPLAVLLLAVFKGRFFCQWICPLGTLYSLPQKIGPKKRVLPFRLNALLFWTVLTSSVLGLSALLWLDPLSTVSRAGALAHAAAWIPGLMIPLFLLLSVFQPQVWCTHLCPLGYSFDLLNRKTGKNVLRRDRRQFIAGLGLGGAAAAIFPKSGKGEASSSVLPPGATEKFAETCSRCYACVSACPAEIIKVKKGGPLGELAMPELVFDYEYGCEESCNRCSQACPTGAIRALSHEEKWKTQIGKAKVKKGRCLAWADNEYCMVCDEYCPYSAIETVWKDDVACPVVKPDLCRGCGACEANCPAPEGKAIFVRPVSPQQKIVE
;
A
#
# COMPACT_ATOMS: atom_id res chain seq x y z
N MET A 1 -20.48 -19.89 -30.62
CA MET A 1 -19.78 -18.61 -30.31
C MET A 1 -20.57 -17.64 -29.40
N SER A 2 -21.90 -17.69 -29.30
CA SER A 2 -22.67 -16.79 -28.41
C SER A 2 -22.57 -17.16 -26.92
N LYS A 3 -22.59 -18.46 -26.55
CA LYS A 3 -22.46 -18.94 -25.17
C LYS A 3 -21.18 -18.46 -24.46
N VAL A 4 -20.04 -18.45 -25.17
CA VAL A 4 -18.74 -17.99 -24.61
C VAL A 4 -18.71 -16.48 -24.38
N LYS A 5 -19.37 -15.68 -25.24
CA LYS A 5 -19.51 -14.23 -25.04
C LYS A 5 -20.42 -13.90 -23.86
N GLY A 6 -21.52 -14.65 -23.71
CA GLY A 6 -22.43 -14.53 -22.57
C GLY A 6 -21.73 -14.83 -21.24
N LEU A 7 -21.06 -15.99 -21.14
CA LEU A 7 -20.30 -16.40 -19.95
C LEU A 7 -19.22 -15.38 -19.55
N LYS A 8 -18.49 -14.83 -20.53
CA LYS A 8 -17.48 -13.81 -20.29
C LYS A 8 -18.08 -12.52 -19.74
N PHE A 9 -19.28 -12.14 -20.18
CA PHE A 9 -19.96 -10.93 -19.73
C PHE A 9 -20.51 -11.09 -18.30
N THR A 10 -21.16 -12.21 -17.99
CA THR A 10 -21.64 -12.49 -16.62
C THR A 10 -20.50 -12.57 -15.62
N MET A 11 -19.40 -13.28 -15.94
CA MET A 11 -18.25 -13.38 -15.04
C MET A 11 -17.64 -12.01 -14.74
N ARG A 12 -17.53 -11.15 -15.75
CA ARG A 12 -17.04 -9.77 -15.60
C ARG A 12 -17.95 -8.89 -14.74
N LEU A 13 -19.27 -9.04 -14.91
CA LEU A 13 -20.25 -8.27 -14.14
C LEU A 13 -20.23 -8.69 -12.66
N LEU A 14 -20.10 -9.99 -12.39
CA LEU A 14 -19.94 -10.51 -11.03
C LEU A 14 -18.66 -10.00 -10.36
N LEU A 15 -17.53 -10.01 -11.08
CA LEU A 15 -16.26 -9.47 -10.56
C LEU A 15 -16.34 -7.96 -10.31
N LEU A 16 -17.04 -7.22 -11.17
CA LEU A 16 -17.25 -5.78 -10.99
C LEU A 16 -18.18 -5.50 -9.79
N ALA A 17 -19.28 -6.25 -9.67
CA ALA A 17 -20.22 -6.12 -8.56
C ALA A 17 -19.54 -6.46 -7.22
N GLY A 18 -18.71 -7.51 -7.19
CA GLY A 18 -17.86 -7.81 -6.04
C GLY A 18 -16.93 -6.65 -5.71
N ALA A 19 -16.15 -6.15 -6.69
CA ALA A 19 -15.25 -5.02 -6.48
C ALA A 19 -15.98 -3.77 -5.96
N LEU A 20 -17.17 -3.44 -6.50
CA LEU A 20 -17.98 -2.31 -6.04
C LEU A 20 -18.54 -2.52 -4.63
N PHE A 21 -19.05 -3.71 -4.31
CA PHE A 21 -19.52 -4.05 -2.96
C PHE A 21 -18.43 -3.82 -1.90
N PHE A 22 -17.19 -4.19 -2.23
CA PHE A 22 -16.07 -3.99 -1.32
C PHE A 22 -15.59 -2.54 -1.23
N ILE A 23 -15.63 -1.79 -2.33
CA ILE A 23 -15.35 -0.34 -2.31
C ILE A 23 -16.35 0.41 -1.41
N ILE A 24 -17.60 -0.06 -1.32
CA ILE A 24 -18.66 0.56 -0.51
C ILE A 24 -18.57 0.15 0.98
N GLY A 25 -17.59 -0.67 1.38
CA GLY A 25 -17.36 -1.03 2.79
C GLY A 25 -17.83 -2.43 3.17
N GLY A 26 -18.05 -3.33 2.21
CA GLY A 26 -18.25 -4.75 2.50
C GLY A 26 -17.03 -5.36 3.21
N PRO A 27 -17.18 -6.10 4.32
CA PRO A 27 -16.06 -6.68 5.06
C PRO A 27 -15.31 -7.68 4.16
N LEU A 28 -14.08 -7.34 3.78
CA LEU A 28 -13.21 -8.25 3.06
C LEU A 28 -12.53 -9.22 4.02
N PRO A 29 -12.52 -10.52 3.71
CA PRO A 29 -11.55 -11.42 4.29
C PRO A 29 -10.13 -10.92 3.97
N VAL A 30 -9.23 -10.91 4.95
CA VAL A 30 -7.86 -10.38 4.83
C VAL A 30 -7.08 -11.00 3.66
N TRP A 31 -7.34 -12.28 3.35
CA TRP A 31 -6.71 -12.97 2.23
C TRP A 31 -7.10 -12.37 0.87
N MET A 32 -8.29 -11.78 0.74
CA MET A 32 -8.77 -11.16 -0.49
C MET A 32 -8.18 -9.75 -0.68
N GLU A 33 -7.95 -8.99 0.41
CA GLU A 33 -7.21 -7.72 0.38
C GLU A 33 -5.78 -7.91 -0.13
N ARG A 34 -5.15 -9.04 0.21
CA ARG A 34 -3.85 -9.45 -0.31
C ARG A 34 -3.93 -9.88 -1.78
N LEU A 35 -4.95 -10.66 -2.15
CA LEU A 35 -5.04 -11.29 -3.48
C LEU A 35 -5.21 -10.27 -4.61
N VAL A 36 -6.02 -9.22 -4.42
CA VAL A 36 -6.34 -8.26 -5.50
C VAL A 36 -5.09 -7.54 -6.03
N PRO A 37 -4.22 -6.95 -5.20
CA PRO A 37 -2.98 -6.37 -5.69
C PRO A 37 -1.94 -7.43 -6.06
N ALA A 38 -1.92 -8.60 -5.40
CA ALA A 38 -0.99 -9.69 -5.71
C ALA A 38 -1.22 -10.33 -7.08
N LEU A 39 -2.41 -10.19 -7.67
CA LEU A 39 -2.68 -10.64 -9.05
C LEU A 39 -1.92 -9.83 -10.10
N SER A 40 -1.34 -8.67 -9.75
CA SER A 40 -0.53 -7.86 -10.65
C SER A 40 0.87 -8.46 -10.80
N PRO A 41 1.21 -9.07 -11.95
CA PRO A 41 2.55 -9.60 -12.15
C PRO A 41 3.60 -8.50 -12.25
N LEU A 42 3.20 -7.26 -12.58
CA LEU A 42 4.08 -6.10 -12.58
C LEU A 42 4.56 -5.78 -11.16
N SER A 43 3.65 -5.78 -10.20
CA SER A 43 3.97 -5.54 -8.79
C SER A 43 4.88 -6.63 -8.23
N LEU A 44 4.54 -7.91 -8.47
CA LEU A 44 5.40 -9.03 -8.05
C LEU A 44 6.83 -8.92 -8.62
N PHE A 45 6.95 -8.60 -9.91
CA PHE A 45 8.25 -8.53 -10.57
C PHE A 45 9.07 -7.31 -10.11
N ALA A 46 8.43 -6.14 -10.02
CA ALA A 46 9.06 -4.92 -9.54
C ALA A 46 9.55 -5.06 -8.08
N GLU A 47 8.76 -5.72 -7.24
CA GLU A 47 9.06 -5.92 -5.82
C GLU A 47 10.14 -6.99 -5.61
N SER A 48 10.11 -8.10 -6.35
CA SER A 48 11.16 -9.12 -6.30
C SER A 48 12.52 -8.56 -6.70
N ILE A 49 12.54 -7.64 -7.67
CA ILE A 49 13.75 -6.91 -8.09
C ILE A 49 14.19 -5.92 -7.00
N ALA A 50 13.26 -5.13 -6.46
CA ALA A 50 13.57 -4.11 -5.45
C ALA A 50 14.10 -4.72 -4.15
N GLN A 51 13.50 -5.81 -3.68
CA GLN A 51 13.87 -6.47 -2.42
C GLN A 51 15.11 -7.36 -2.51
N ARG A 52 15.60 -7.67 -3.73
CA ARG A 52 16.66 -8.66 -3.99
C ARG A 52 16.45 -9.99 -3.24
N SER A 53 15.21 -10.30 -2.88
CA SER A 53 14.80 -11.47 -2.12
C SER A 53 13.44 -11.91 -2.62
N TRP A 54 13.24 -13.22 -2.72
CA TRP A 54 11.98 -13.79 -3.17
C TRP A 54 11.01 -13.87 -1.98
N TYR A 55 10.47 -12.73 -1.55
CA TYR A 55 9.58 -12.68 -0.39
C TYR A 55 8.11 -12.85 -0.80
N ALA A 56 7.77 -14.05 -1.23
CA ALA A 56 6.39 -14.52 -1.27
C ALA A 56 6.42 -16.04 -1.03
N GLY A 57 5.79 -16.50 0.06
CA GLY A 57 5.58 -17.93 0.27
C GLY A 57 5.03 -18.55 -1.02
N LEU A 58 5.61 -19.68 -1.44
CA LEU A 58 5.41 -20.31 -2.76
C LEU A 58 3.94 -20.20 -3.24
N PHE A 59 3.00 -20.45 -2.33
CA PHE A 59 1.56 -20.36 -2.51
C PHE A 59 1.03 -19.04 -3.10
N TRP A 60 1.49 -17.88 -2.60
CA TRP A 60 0.99 -16.57 -3.05
C TRP A 60 1.63 -16.08 -4.35
N SER A 61 2.74 -16.69 -4.77
CA SER A 61 3.38 -16.41 -6.07
C SER A 61 2.71 -17.15 -7.23
N LEU A 62 1.95 -18.22 -6.95
CA LEU A 62 1.32 -19.05 -7.99
C LEU A 62 0.28 -18.30 -8.84
N PRO A 63 -0.64 -17.48 -8.27
CA PRO A 63 -1.63 -16.76 -9.09
C PRO A 63 -1.00 -15.81 -10.13
N PRO A 64 -0.08 -14.88 -9.78
CA PRO A 64 0.58 -14.04 -10.78
C PRO A 64 1.43 -14.83 -11.78
N LEU A 65 2.11 -15.91 -11.36
CA LEU A 65 2.84 -16.80 -12.29
C LEU A 65 1.90 -17.49 -13.29
N ALA A 66 0.75 -17.97 -12.85
CA ALA A 66 -0.27 -18.55 -13.72
C ALA A 66 -0.81 -17.51 -14.72
N VAL A 67 -1.02 -16.26 -14.27
CA VAL A 67 -1.42 -15.16 -15.15
C VAL A 67 -0.34 -14.86 -16.20
N LEU A 68 0.93 -14.84 -15.82
CA LEU A 68 2.06 -14.66 -16.75
C LEU A 68 2.13 -15.78 -17.80
N LEU A 69 2.04 -17.04 -17.37
CA LEU A 69 2.02 -18.19 -18.27
C LEU A 69 0.87 -18.09 -19.27
N LEU A 70 -0.34 -17.75 -18.81
CA LEU A 70 -1.48 -17.54 -19.69
C LEU A 70 -1.27 -16.35 -20.65
N ALA A 71 -0.59 -15.30 -20.21
CA ALA A 71 -0.30 -14.14 -21.04
C ALA A 71 0.64 -14.46 -22.21
N VAL A 72 1.60 -15.38 -22.03
CA VAL A 72 2.51 -15.84 -23.11
C VAL A 72 1.72 -16.40 -24.30
N PHE A 73 0.63 -17.13 -24.04
CA PHE A 73 -0.19 -17.78 -25.08
C PHE A 73 -1.39 -16.95 -25.54
N LYS A 74 -2.12 -16.33 -24.60
CA LYS A 74 -3.39 -15.63 -24.86
C LYS A 74 -3.28 -14.09 -24.84
N GLY A 75 -2.10 -13.54 -24.57
CA GLY A 75 -1.87 -12.09 -24.54
C GLY A 75 -2.59 -11.42 -23.38
N ARG A 76 -3.41 -10.41 -23.66
CA ARG A 76 -4.18 -9.64 -22.65
C ARG A 76 -5.37 -10.42 -22.06
N PHE A 77 -5.18 -11.69 -21.68
CA PHE A 77 -6.23 -12.53 -21.10
C PHE A 77 -6.74 -11.96 -19.78
N PHE A 78 -5.84 -11.55 -18.88
CA PHE A 78 -6.19 -10.96 -17.58
C PHE A 78 -7.06 -9.72 -17.74
N CYS A 79 -6.64 -8.75 -18.58
CA CYS A 79 -7.42 -7.55 -18.87
C CYS A 79 -8.81 -7.86 -19.44
N GLN A 80 -8.96 -9.01 -20.10
CA GLN A 80 -10.19 -9.40 -20.75
C GLN A 80 -11.10 -10.29 -19.89
N TRP A 81 -10.62 -10.95 -18.84
CA TRP A 81 -11.45 -11.90 -18.09
C TRP A 81 -11.53 -11.57 -16.61
N ILE A 82 -10.48 -11.00 -16.03
CA ILE A 82 -10.31 -10.91 -14.58
C ILE A 82 -10.26 -9.46 -14.11
N CYS A 83 -9.62 -8.56 -14.87
CA CYS A 83 -9.42 -7.17 -14.46
C CYS A 83 -10.75 -6.40 -14.31
N PRO A 84 -11.12 -5.95 -13.10
CA PRO A 84 -12.39 -5.24 -12.88
C PRO A 84 -12.41 -3.88 -13.60
N LEU A 85 -11.27 -3.17 -13.67
CA LEU A 85 -11.15 -1.92 -14.41
C LEU A 85 -11.35 -2.10 -15.93
N GLY A 86 -10.94 -3.24 -16.49
CA GLY A 86 -11.18 -3.55 -17.90
C GLY A 86 -12.66 -3.64 -18.23
N THR A 87 -13.45 -4.22 -17.32
CA THR A 87 -14.91 -4.26 -17.43
C THR A 87 -15.50 -2.87 -17.23
N LEU A 88 -15.11 -2.16 -16.18
CA LEU A 88 -15.61 -0.83 -15.84
C LEU A 88 -15.44 0.15 -17.02
N TYR A 89 -14.25 0.24 -17.61
CA TYR A 89 -13.97 1.10 -18.76
C TYR A 89 -14.58 0.60 -20.08
N SER A 90 -15.12 -0.61 -20.12
CA SER A 90 -15.84 -1.12 -21.30
C SER A 90 -17.33 -0.78 -21.30
N LEU A 91 -17.91 -0.39 -20.16
CA LEU A 91 -19.33 -0.04 -20.05
C LEU A 91 -19.73 1.19 -20.88
N PRO A 92 -18.98 2.31 -20.87
CA PRO A 92 -19.40 3.52 -21.57
C PRO A 92 -19.30 3.44 -23.10
N GLN A 93 -18.72 2.35 -23.65
CA GLN A 93 -18.45 2.19 -25.09
C GLN A 93 -19.70 2.21 -25.97
N LYS A 94 -20.89 1.97 -25.40
CA LYS A 94 -22.15 1.94 -26.13
C LYS A 94 -22.86 3.29 -26.18
N ILE A 95 -22.40 4.28 -25.40
CA ILE A 95 -23.17 5.49 -25.09
C ILE A 95 -22.58 6.73 -25.79
N GLY A 96 -21.26 6.78 -26.00
CA GLY A 96 -20.57 8.00 -26.45
C GLY A 96 -20.15 8.06 -27.93
N PRO A 97 -19.86 9.26 -28.45
CA PRO A 97 -19.29 9.44 -29.77
C PRO A 97 -17.86 8.92 -29.81
N LYS A 98 -17.54 8.04 -30.78
CA LYS A 98 -16.20 7.44 -30.94
C LYS A 98 -15.20 8.46 -31.49
N LYS A 99 -14.70 9.35 -30.64
CA LYS A 99 -13.67 10.35 -30.99
C LYS A 99 -12.32 9.97 -30.37
N ARG A 100 -11.24 10.17 -31.12
CA ARG A 100 -9.88 9.92 -30.64
C ARG A 100 -9.40 11.13 -29.83
N VAL A 101 -9.40 11.00 -28.50
CA VAL A 101 -8.97 12.05 -27.56
C VAL A 101 -7.46 11.97 -27.31
N LEU A 102 -6.90 10.77 -27.19
CA LEU A 102 -5.48 10.52 -26.96
C LEU A 102 -4.86 9.81 -28.18
N PRO A 103 -4.13 10.51 -29.05
CA PRO A 103 -3.60 9.94 -30.29
C PRO A 103 -2.35 9.06 -30.07
N PHE A 104 -1.55 9.34 -29.04
CA PHE A 104 -0.30 8.64 -28.77
C PHE A 104 -0.49 7.48 -27.79
N ARG A 105 0.24 6.38 -27.98
CA ARG A 105 0.34 5.27 -27.01
C ARG A 105 1.55 5.54 -26.13
N LEU A 106 1.37 5.69 -24.82
CA LEU A 106 2.46 5.94 -23.85
C LEU A 106 2.68 4.74 -22.91
N ASN A 107 1.93 3.65 -23.08
CA ASN A 107 2.00 2.47 -22.24
C ASN A 107 3.40 1.82 -22.21
N ALA A 108 4.14 1.83 -23.32
CA ALA A 108 5.52 1.34 -23.33
C ALA A 108 6.46 2.26 -22.57
N LEU A 109 6.33 3.58 -22.76
CA LEU A 109 7.11 4.59 -22.03
C LEU A 109 6.91 4.41 -20.52
N LEU A 110 5.66 4.38 -20.07
CA LEU A 110 5.32 4.24 -18.65
C LEU A 110 5.82 2.90 -18.08
N PHE A 111 5.67 1.79 -18.81
CA PHE A 111 6.18 0.49 -18.37
C PHE A 111 7.70 0.52 -18.16
N TRP A 112 8.46 1.01 -19.13
CA TRP A 112 9.92 1.05 -19.02
C TRP A 112 10.37 2.05 -17.95
N THR A 113 9.77 3.24 -17.84
CA THR A 113 10.06 4.18 -16.75
C THR A 113 9.86 3.54 -15.37
N VAL A 114 8.72 2.87 -15.14
CA VAL A 114 8.42 2.15 -13.89
C VAL A 114 9.45 1.04 -13.63
N LEU A 115 9.80 0.26 -14.66
CA LEU A 115 10.75 -0.84 -14.51
C LEU A 115 12.14 -0.32 -14.15
N THR A 116 12.62 0.72 -14.84
CA THR A 116 13.94 1.31 -14.56
C THR A 116 13.98 1.97 -13.17
N SER A 117 12.91 2.67 -12.76
CA SER A 117 12.84 3.27 -11.43
C SER A 117 12.81 2.22 -10.32
N SER A 118 12.09 1.11 -10.54
CA SER A 118 12.01 0.00 -9.58
C SER A 118 13.37 -0.68 -9.39
N VAL A 119 14.12 -0.91 -10.48
CA VAL A 119 15.50 -1.42 -10.44
C VAL A 119 16.42 -0.50 -9.62
N LEU A 120 16.17 0.80 -9.67
CA LEU A 120 16.96 1.81 -8.98
C LEU A 120 16.45 2.12 -7.56
N GLY A 121 15.44 1.40 -7.05
CA GLY A 121 14.95 1.51 -5.66
C GLY A 121 13.80 2.50 -5.47
N LEU A 122 13.23 3.07 -6.54
CA LEU A 122 12.06 3.93 -6.50
C LEU A 122 10.81 3.20 -6.94
N SER A 123 10.18 2.53 -5.98
CA SER A 123 8.84 1.94 -6.14
C SER A 123 7.70 2.97 -6.13
N ALA A 124 8.02 4.27 -6.04
CA ALA A 124 7.04 5.35 -6.08
C ALA A 124 6.20 5.36 -7.38
N LEU A 125 6.76 4.87 -8.49
CA LEU A 125 6.05 4.82 -9.78
C LEU A 125 5.06 3.65 -9.93
N LEU A 126 5.00 2.72 -8.96
CA LEU A 126 3.88 1.76 -8.85
C LEU A 126 2.54 2.46 -8.55
N TRP A 127 2.54 3.78 -8.33
CA TRP A 127 1.33 4.60 -8.32
C TRP A 127 0.48 4.45 -9.58
N LEU A 128 1.08 4.05 -10.71
CA LEU A 128 0.41 3.85 -12.00
C LEU A 128 -0.17 2.42 -12.20
N ASP A 129 -0.04 1.50 -11.24
CA ASP A 129 -0.64 0.18 -11.39
C ASP A 129 -2.16 0.25 -11.19
N PRO A 130 -2.98 -0.02 -12.23
CA PRO A 130 -4.44 0.00 -12.13
C PRO A 130 -5.01 -0.88 -10.99
N LEU A 131 -4.39 -2.02 -10.69
CA LEU A 131 -4.91 -2.90 -9.63
C LEU A 131 -4.71 -2.30 -8.24
N SER A 132 -3.58 -1.63 -8.04
CA SER A 132 -3.33 -0.84 -6.82
C SER A 132 -4.32 0.34 -6.72
N THR A 133 -4.74 0.93 -7.84
CA THR A 133 -5.75 2.01 -7.83
C THR A 133 -7.12 1.51 -7.36
N VAL A 134 -7.49 0.26 -7.66
CA VAL A 134 -8.74 -0.33 -7.15
C VAL A 134 -8.70 -0.50 -5.63
N SER A 135 -7.59 -1.00 -5.08
CA SER A 135 -7.45 -1.13 -3.62
C SER A 135 -7.37 0.23 -2.93
N ARG A 136 -6.84 1.26 -3.60
CA ARG A 136 -6.88 2.66 -3.10
C ARG A 136 -8.28 3.26 -3.06
N ALA A 137 -9.21 2.80 -3.90
CA ALA A 137 -10.59 3.30 -3.89
C ALA A 137 -11.31 2.99 -2.56
N GLY A 138 -10.95 1.89 -1.88
CA GLY A 138 -11.43 1.61 -0.52
C GLY A 138 -10.86 2.53 0.56
N ALA A 139 -9.82 3.30 0.25
CA ALA A 139 -9.17 4.25 1.16
C ALA A 139 -9.50 5.72 0.82
N LEU A 140 -10.56 5.98 0.04
CA LEU A 140 -10.99 7.33 -0.40
C LEU A 140 -11.33 8.28 0.76
N ALA A 141 -11.57 7.77 1.96
CA ALA A 141 -11.72 8.59 3.17
C ALA A 141 -10.46 9.42 3.49
N HIS A 142 -9.28 9.01 3.00
CA HIS A 142 -8.03 9.73 3.21
C HIS A 142 -7.71 10.67 2.03
N ALA A 143 -7.58 11.98 2.30
CA ALA A 143 -7.33 13.00 1.28
C ALA A 143 -6.09 12.73 0.38
N ALA A 144 -5.02 12.13 0.93
CA ALA A 144 -3.83 11.76 0.16
C ALA A 144 -4.05 10.57 -0.80
N ALA A 145 -5.14 9.80 -0.63
CA ALA A 145 -5.58 8.75 -1.55
C ALA A 145 -6.43 9.30 -2.72
N TRP A 146 -6.82 10.59 -2.70
CA TRP A 146 -7.69 11.18 -3.71
C TRP A 146 -7.04 11.28 -5.09
N ILE A 147 -5.73 11.52 -5.17
CA ILE A 147 -5.05 11.68 -6.47
C ILE A 147 -5.22 10.42 -7.35
N PRO A 148 -4.90 9.20 -6.89
CA PRO A 148 -5.22 7.98 -7.63
C PRO A 148 -6.73 7.65 -7.64
N GLY A 149 -7.47 8.02 -6.59
CA GLY A 149 -8.93 7.89 -6.55
C GLY A 149 -9.65 8.63 -7.69
N LEU A 150 -9.16 9.80 -8.07
CA LEU A 150 -9.68 10.64 -9.16
C LEU A 150 -9.30 10.12 -10.55
N MET A 151 -8.27 9.27 -10.67
CA MET A 151 -7.90 8.67 -11.95
C MET A 151 -9.00 7.74 -12.49
N ILE A 152 -9.67 6.98 -11.62
CA ILE A 152 -10.74 6.07 -12.03
C ILE A 152 -11.90 6.81 -12.71
N PRO A 153 -12.57 7.79 -12.07
CA PRO A 153 -13.67 8.52 -12.68
C PRO A 153 -13.21 9.34 -13.90
N LEU A 154 -12.00 9.92 -13.87
CA LEU A 154 -11.44 10.65 -15.03
C LEU A 154 -11.34 9.74 -16.26
N PHE A 155 -10.70 8.57 -16.14
CA PHE A 155 -10.57 7.65 -17.26
C PHE A 155 -11.88 6.97 -17.64
N LEU A 156 -12.83 6.87 -16.71
CA LEU A 156 -14.18 6.41 -17.00
C LEU A 156 -14.90 7.38 -17.94
N LEU A 157 -14.80 8.68 -17.64
CA LEU A 157 -15.35 9.75 -18.47
C LEU A 157 -14.65 9.82 -19.83
N LEU A 158 -13.31 9.73 -19.87
CA LEU A 158 -12.57 9.67 -21.14
C LEU A 158 -12.92 8.42 -21.98
N SER A 159 -13.30 7.32 -21.33
CA SER A 159 -13.70 6.08 -22.01
C SER A 159 -15.03 6.19 -22.77
N VAL A 160 -15.83 7.23 -22.50
CA VAL A 160 -17.02 7.58 -23.29
C VAL A 160 -16.63 7.99 -24.71
N PHE A 161 -15.54 8.74 -24.85
CA PHE A 161 -15.08 9.26 -26.14
C PHE A 161 -14.16 8.27 -26.86
N GLN A 162 -13.15 7.75 -26.14
CA GLN A 162 -12.19 6.80 -26.67
C GLN A 162 -12.24 5.50 -25.84
N PRO A 163 -12.87 4.43 -26.35
CA PRO A 163 -13.02 3.17 -25.65
C PRO A 163 -11.72 2.66 -24.99
N GLN A 164 -11.75 2.44 -23.66
CA GLN A 164 -10.62 1.85 -22.91
C GLN A 164 -9.29 2.61 -23.06
N VAL A 165 -9.30 3.96 -23.06
CA VAL A 165 -8.07 4.79 -23.20
C VAL A 165 -6.96 4.31 -22.28
N TRP A 166 -7.28 4.12 -20.99
CA TRP A 166 -6.30 3.69 -20.00
C TRP A 166 -5.66 2.36 -20.41
N CYS A 167 -6.48 1.32 -20.62
CA CYS A 167 -5.99 -0.02 -20.92
C CYS A 167 -5.19 -0.09 -22.24
N THR A 168 -5.54 0.72 -23.23
CA THR A 168 -4.96 0.64 -24.58
C THR A 168 -3.77 1.59 -24.79
N HIS A 169 -3.76 2.75 -24.15
CA HIS A 169 -2.76 3.80 -24.37
C HIS A 169 -1.85 4.09 -23.18
N LEU A 170 -2.24 3.79 -21.93
CA LEU A 170 -1.49 4.24 -20.74
C LEU A 170 -1.07 3.08 -19.81
N CYS A 171 -1.84 2.01 -19.74
CA CYS A 171 -1.66 0.94 -18.76
C CYS A 171 -0.33 0.17 -18.97
N PRO A 172 0.64 0.28 -18.04
CA PRO A 172 1.94 -0.39 -18.15
C PRO A 172 1.79 -1.90 -18.01
N LEU A 173 0.85 -2.37 -17.18
CA LEU A 173 0.50 -3.78 -17.04
C LEU A 173 0.00 -4.37 -18.37
N GLY A 174 -0.83 -3.64 -19.11
CA GLY A 174 -1.31 -4.07 -20.43
C GLY A 174 -0.19 -4.19 -21.47
N TYR A 175 0.80 -3.30 -21.41
CA TYR A 175 2.00 -3.39 -22.25
C TYR A 175 2.85 -4.62 -21.91
N SER A 176 3.02 -4.93 -20.62
CA SER A 176 3.78 -6.12 -20.19
C SER A 176 3.23 -7.41 -20.80
N PHE A 177 1.89 -7.56 -20.85
CA PHE A 177 1.24 -8.71 -21.48
C PHE A 177 1.40 -8.76 -23.00
N ASP A 178 1.43 -7.61 -23.68
CA ASP A 178 1.69 -7.55 -25.12
C ASP A 178 3.14 -7.93 -25.46
N LEU A 179 4.08 -7.54 -24.60
CA LEU A 179 5.50 -7.86 -24.72
C LEU A 179 5.78 -9.34 -24.45
N LEU A 180 5.15 -9.93 -23.43
CA LEU A 180 5.28 -11.34 -23.07
C LEU A 180 4.66 -12.30 -24.10
N ASN A 181 3.70 -11.83 -24.90
CA ASN A 181 3.02 -12.69 -25.86
C ASN A 181 3.98 -13.17 -26.96
N ARG A 182 4.08 -14.50 -27.14
CA ARG A 182 5.03 -15.12 -28.09
C ARG A 182 4.83 -14.69 -29.55
N LYS A 183 3.60 -14.34 -29.95
CA LYS A 183 3.26 -13.99 -31.34
C LYS A 183 3.52 -12.50 -31.64
N THR A 184 3.27 -11.63 -30.68
CA THR A 184 3.29 -10.17 -30.89
C THR A 184 4.51 -9.47 -30.28
N GLY A 185 5.16 -10.07 -29.29
CA GLY A 185 6.17 -9.42 -28.45
C GLY A 185 7.33 -8.78 -29.22
N LYS A 186 7.94 -9.52 -30.15
CA LYS A 186 9.06 -9.01 -30.98
C LYS A 186 8.66 -7.77 -31.80
N ASN A 187 7.46 -7.78 -32.38
CA ASN A 187 6.96 -6.67 -33.19
C ASN A 187 6.59 -5.46 -32.32
N VAL A 188 6.06 -5.68 -31.12
CA VAL A 188 5.75 -4.63 -30.15
C VAL A 188 7.03 -3.91 -29.70
N LEU A 189 8.07 -4.66 -29.32
CA LEU A 189 9.35 -4.07 -28.90
C LEU A 189 10.01 -3.28 -30.03
N ARG A 190 9.99 -3.80 -31.27
CA ARG A 190 10.55 -3.09 -32.43
C ARG A 190 9.79 -1.79 -32.74
N ARG A 191 8.46 -1.83 -32.70
CA ARG A 191 7.61 -0.65 -32.93
C ARG A 191 7.86 0.44 -31.88
N ASP A 192 7.97 0.03 -30.61
CA ASP A 192 8.02 0.95 -29.47
C ASP A 192 9.46 1.24 -28.99
N ARG A 193 10.49 0.95 -29.80
CA ARG A 193 11.93 1.12 -29.49
C ARG A 193 12.28 2.53 -28.98
N ARG A 194 11.66 3.58 -29.55
CA ARG A 194 11.88 4.97 -29.09
C ARG A 194 11.38 5.19 -27.66
N GLN A 195 10.24 4.58 -27.31
CA GLN A 195 9.67 4.67 -25.96
C GLN A 195 10.44 3.83 -24.95
N PHE A 196 11.05 2.73 -25.40
CA PHE A 196 12.01 1.97 -24.59
C PHE A 196 13.19 2.83 -24.15
N ILE A 197 13.89 3.47 -25.11
CA ILE A 197 15.05 4.32 -24.82
C ILE A 197 14.63 5.52 -23.94
N ALA A 198 13.53 6.18 -24.28
CA ALA A 198 13.01 7.30 -23.50
C ALA A 198 12.60 6.88 -22.07
N GLY A 199 12.00 5.69 -21.92
CA GLY A 199 11.58 5.16 -20.62
C GLY A 199 12.76 4.84 -19.71
N LEU A 200 13.84 4.27 -20.27
CA LEU A 200 15.09 4.07 -19.54
C LEU A 200 15.70 5.40 -19.06
N GLY A 201 15.74 6.40 -19.95
CA GLY A 201 16.25 7.74 -19.62
C GLY A 201 15.43 8.43 -18.53
N LEU A 202 14.10 8.43 -18.67
CA LEU A 202 13.19 9.03 -17.68
C LEU A 202 13.23 8.29 -16.34
N GLY A 203 13.28 6.95 -16.36
CA GLY A 203 13.37 6.15 -15.14
C GLY A 203 14.70 6.37 -14.40
N GLY A 204 15.81 6.49 -15.15
CA GLY A 204 17.13 6.84 -14.61
C GLY A 204 17.18 8.28 -14.05
N ALA A 205 16.61 9.25 -14.77
CA ALA A 205 16.53 10.63 -14.30
C ALA A 205 15.66 10.75 -13.03
N ALA A 206 14.52 10.06 -12.98
CA ALA A 206 13.70 9.96 -11.78
C ALA A 206 14.51 9.33 -10.63
N ALA A 207 15.27 8.27 -10.87
CA ALA A 207 16.15 7.70 -9.85
C ALA A 207 17.26 8.63 -9.34
N ALA A 208 17.73 9.56 -10.16
CA ALA A 208 18.77 10.50 -9.78
C ALA A 208 18.22 11.73 -9.02
N ILE A 209 17.04 12.22 -9.42
CA ILE A 209 16.39 13.40 -8.82
C ILE A 209 15.73 13.05 -7.48
N PHE A 210 15.16 11.86 -7.38
CA PHE A 210 14.50 11.41 -6.17
C PHE A 210 15.54 10.64 -5.35
N PRO A 211 16.06 11.21 -4.25
CA PRO A 211 17.06 10.54 -3.46
C PRO A 211 16.54 9.15 -3.06
N LYS A 212 17.38 8.13 -3.20
CA LYS A 212 17.14 6.85 -2.55
C LYS A 212 16.86 7.17 -1.09
N SER A 213 15.66 6.85 -0.63
CA SER A 213 15.34 6.86 0.79
C SER A 213 16.13 5.72 1.41
N GLY A 214 17.43 5.95 1.63
CA GLY A 214 18.40 4.85 1.62
C GLY A 214 19.80 5.28 2.00
N LYS A 215 19.97 5.61 3.28
CA LYS A 215 21.00 5.03 4.18
C LYS A 215 20.79 5.57 5.61
N GLY A 216 19.93 4.91 6.38
CA GLY A 216 19.95 5.03 7.84
C GLY A 216 19.15 6.16 8.48
N GLU A 217 18.38 6.97 7.73
CA GLU A 217 17.43 7.88 8.36
C GLU A 217 16.20 7.09 8.83
N ALA A 218 16.02 7.02 10.15
CA ALA A 218 14.86 6.42 10.78
C ALA A 218 13.58 7.00 10.18
N SER A 219 12.61 6.15 9.83
CA SER A 219 11.31 6.63 9.36
C SER A 219 10.77 7.68 10.32
N SER A 220 10.37 8.83 9.80
CA SER A 220 9.87 9.93 10.64
C SER A 220 8.52 9.60 11.31
N SER A 221 7.93 8.44 10.99
CA SER A 221 6.61 8.00 11.43
C SER A 221 6.68 6.57 11.94
N VAL A 222 5.75 6.20 12.85
CA VAL A 222 5.62 4.82 13.31
C VAL A 222 5.07 3.99 12.16
N LEU A 223 5.73 2.87 11.83
CA LEU A 223 5.36 2.00 10.72
C LEU A 223 4.57 0.77 11.21
N PRO A 224 3.76 0.14 10.33
CA PRO A 224 3.01 -1.06 10.69
C PRO A 224 3.89 -2.20 11.23
N PRO A 225 3.38 -3.06 12.13
CA PRO A 225 4.15 -4.17 12.68
C PRO A 225 4.58 -5.12 11.57
N GLY A 226 5.89 -5.40 11.52
CA GLY A 226 6.53 -6.20 10.48
C GLY A 226 7.07 -5.37 9.31
N ALA A 227 6.98 -4.04 9.34
CA ALA A 227 7.58 -3.20 8.30
C ALA A 227 9.10 -3.39 8.24
N THR A 228 9.60 -3.59 7.03
CA THR A 228 11.05 -3.73 6.79
C THR A 228 11.79 -2.40 6.92
N GLU A 229 13.09 -2.42 7.16
CA GLU A 229 13.93 -1.20 7.16
C GLU A 229 13.83 -0.41 5.85
N LYS A 230 13.58 -1.11 4.74
CA LYS A 230 13.43 -0.56 3.40
C LYS A 230 11.97 -0.36 3.01
N PHE A 231 11.10 -0.04 3.98
CA PHE A 231 9.67 0.08 3.75
C PHE A 231 9.31 1.06 2.63
N ALA A 232 9.96 2.23 2.57
CA ALA A 232 9.71 3.23 1.53
C ALA A 232 10.07 2.74 0.11
N GLU A 233 11.08 1.89 0.00
CA GLU A 233 11.54 1.30 -1.27
C GLU A 233 10.66 0.11 -1.70
N THR A 234 10.00 -0.57 -0.76
CA THR A 234 9.29 -1.83 -1.01
C THR A 234 7.77 -1.71 -1.01
N CYS A 235 7.24 -0.65 -0.40
CA CYS A 235 5.80 -0.40 -0.34
C CYS A 235 5.27 0.09 -1.69
N SER A 236 4.37 -0.68 -2.31
CA SER A 236 3.68 -0.31 -3.55
C SER A 236 2.55 0.71 -3.34
N ARG A 237 2.33 1.18 -2.10
CA ARG A 237 1.25 2.10 -1.72
C ARG A 237 -0.12 1.60 -2.20
N CYS A 238 -0.36 0.29 -2.08
CA CYS A 238 -1.63 -0.33 -2.44
C CYS A 238 -2.75 -0.08 -1.41
N TYR A 239 -2.37 0.34 -0.20
CA TYR A 239 -3.27 0.61 0.95
C TYR A 239 -4.10 -0.60 1.40
N ALA A 240 -3.75 -1.82 1.00
CA ALA A 240 -4.36 -3.03 1.55
C ALA A 240 -4.26 -3.05 3.09
N CYS A 241 -3.11 -2.67 3.66
CA CYS A 241 -2.92 -2.57 5.10
C CYS A 241 -3.77 -1.49 5.79
N VAL A 242 -4.10 -0.39 5.09
CA VAL A 242 -4.95 0.69 5.59
C VAL A 242 -6.37 0.17 5.74
N SER A 243 -6.92 -0.41 4.67
CA SER A 243 -8.26 -1.02 4.67
C SER A 243 -8.37 -2.22 5.61
N ALA A 244 -7.30 -2.98 5.81
CA ALA A 244 -7.27 -4.14 6.69
C ALA A 244 -7.38 -3.80 8.19
N CYS A 245 -7.09 -2.54 8.56
CA CYS A 245 -6.89 -2.12 9.93
C CYS A 245 -8.24 -1.84 10.64
N PRO A 246 -8.65 -2.67 11.62
CA PRO A 246 -9.95 -2.48 12.28
C PRO A 246 -10.00 -1.22 13.15
N ALA A 247 -8.84 -0.82 13.70
CA ALA A 247 -8.72 0.35 14.56
C ALA A 247 -8.53 1.66 13.78
N GLU A 248 -8.43 1.60 12.44
CA GLU A 248 -8.24 2.76 11.56
C GLU A 248 -7.02 3.67 11.90
N ILE A 249 -6.05 3.12 12.63
CA ILE A 249 -4.82 3.83 13.04
C ILE A 249 -3.78 3.92 11.92
N ILE A 250 -3.87 3.09 10.88
CA ILE A 250 -2.97 3.15 9.73
C ILE A 250 -3.52 4.16 8.73
N LYS A 251 -2.90 5.34 8.66
CA LYS A 251 -3.31 6.45 7.78
C LYS A 251 -2.33 6.65 6.64
N VAL A 252 -2.75 7.42 5.64
CA VAL A 252 -1.90 7.79 4.51
C VAL A 252 -1.19 9.11 4.81
N LYS A 253 0.14 9.07 4.82
CA LYS A 253 1.00 10.22 5.10
C LYS A 253 0.81 11.33 4.08
N LYS A 254 0.56 12.55 4.58
CA LYS A 254 0.23 13.74 3.77
C LYS A 254 1.43 14.59 3.35
N GLY A 255 2.61 14.38 3.93
CA GLY A 255 3.79 15.22 3.70
C GLY A 255 5.10 14.51 4.01
N GLY A 256 6.20 15.28 4.01
CA GLY A 256 7.56 14.75 4.17
C GLY A 256 8.30 14.62 2.83
N PRO A 257 9.48 13.98 2.83
CA PRO A 257 10.24 13.73 1.61
C PRO A 257 9.38 13.01 0.56
N LEU A 258 9.62 13.31 -0.72
CA LEU A 258 8.82 12.77 -1.82
C LEU A 258 8.80 11.23 -1.86
N GLY A 259 9.83 10.57 -1.31
CA GLY A 259 9.88 9.11 -1.14
C GLY A 259 8.94 8.56 -0.07
N GLU A 260 8.55 9.35 0.93
CA GLU A 260 7.60 8.97 2.00
C GLU A 260 6.19 9.48 1.75
N LEU A 261 5.98 10.31 0.72
CA LEU A 261 4.68 10.82 0.37
C LEU A 261 3.70 9.66 0.08
N ALA A 262 2.51 9.79 0.65
CA ALA A 262 1.44 8.81 0.50
C ALA A 262 1.84 7.39 0.96
N MET A 263 2.79 7.29 1.89
CA MET A 263 3.15 6.04 2.55
C MET A 263 2.17 5.76 3.70
N PRO A 264 1.87 4.49 4.03
CA PRO A 264 1.16 4.15 5.25
C PRO A 264 1.98 4.52 6.50
N GLU A 265 1.34 5.14 7.48
CA GLU A 265 1.91 5.46 8.80
C GLU A 265 0.88 5.18 9.91
N LEU A 266 1.34 4.88 11.12
CA LEU A 266 0.46 4.79 12.28
C LEU A 266 0.31 6.18 12.91
N VAL A 267 -0.95 6.54 13.19
CA VAL A 267 -1.31 7.79 13.83
C VAL A 267 -2.30 7.49 14.97
N PHE A 268 -1.96 7.93 16.17
CA PHE A 268 -2.68 7.62 17.42
C PHE A 268 -3.48 8.83 17.91
N ASP A 269 -4.42 9.31 17.08
CA ASP A 269 -5.15 10.55 17.37
C ASP A 269 -6.28 10.38 18.38
N TYR A 270 -6.94 9.22 18.41
CA TYR A 270 -8.15 9.03 19.20
C TYR A 270 -8.43 7.55 19.51
N GLU A 271 -8.82 7.27 20.76
CA GLU A 271 -9.51 6.07 21.29
C GLU A 271 -8.75 4.73 21.22
N TYR A 272 -8.07 4.41 20.12
CA TYR A 272 -7.49 3.08 19.90
C TYR A 272 -5.99 3.11 19.59
N GLY A 273 -5.27 2.10 20.10
CA GLY A 273 -3.90 1.77 19.72
C GLY A 273 -3.84 0.57 18.76
N CYS A 274 -2.62 0.10 18.47
CA CYS A 274 -2.39 -1.14 17.75
C CYS A 274 -2.66 -2.35 18.65
N GLU A 275 -3.92 -2.80 18.62
CA GLU A 275 -4.48 -3.98 19.32
C GLU A 275 -3.55 -5.20 19.27
N GLU A 276 -3.01 -5.64 20.40
CA GLU A 276 -2.04 -6.73 20.58
C GLU A 276 -2.35 -8.00 19.78
N SER A 277 -3.60 -8.43 19.81
CA SER A 277 -4.08 -9.69 19.25
C SER A 277 -4.35 -9.59 17.74
N CYS A 278 -4.22 -8.41 17.13
CA CYS A 278 -4.47 -8.20 15.70
C CYS A 278 -3.18 -8.22 14.86
N ASN A 279 -3.12 -9.04 13.80
CA ASN A 279 -2.02 -9.06 12.83
C ASN A 279 -2.48 -8.83 11.38
N ARG A 280 -3.71 -8.33 11.16
CA ARG A 280 -4.36 -8.24 9.83
C ARG A 280 -3.53 -7.50 8.79
N CYS A 281 -2.95 -6.35 9.13
CA CYS A 281 -2.14 -5.55 8.21
C CYS A 281 -0.92 -6.30 7.67
N SER A 282 -0.29 -7.15 8.49
CA SER A 282 0.85 -7.99 8.11
C SER A 282 0.45 -9.13 7.17
N GLN A 283 -0.80 -9.60 7.27
CA GLN A 283 -1.35 -10.63 6.40
C GLN A 283 -1.83 -10.05 5.06
N ALA A 284 -2.34 -8.81 5.07
CA ALA A 284 -2.84 -8.11 3.90
C ALA A 284 -1.74 -7.66 2.93
N CYS A 285 -0.50 -7.46 3.39
CA CYS A 285 0.58 -6.96 2.56
C CYS A 285 0.96 -7.96 1.45
N PRO A 286 0.77 -7.62 0.16
CA PRO A 286 1.11 -8.51 -0.94
C PRO A 286 2.60 -8.46 -1.29
N THR A 287 3.27 -7.36 -0.93
CA THR A 287 4.62 -7.03 -1.39
C THR A 287 5.73 -7.51 -0.47
N GLY A 288 5.40 -7.93 0.75
CA GLY A 288 6.40 -8.20 1.78
C GLY A 288 7.05 -6.94 2.38
N ALA A 289 6.61 -5.73 2.00
CA ALA A 289 7.02 -4.49 2.67
C ALA A 289 6.69 -4.54 4.17
N ILE A 290 5.58 -5.21 4.50
CA ILE A 290 5.23 -5.67 5.84
C ILE A 290 5.35 -7.19 5.84
N ARG A 291 6.28 -7.73 6.63
CA ARG A 291 6.44 -9.17 6.84
C ARG A 291 5.20 -9.72 7.50
N ALA A 292 4.69 -10.86 7.02
CA ALA A 292 3.61 -11.58 7.69
C ALA A 292 4.08 -12.05 9.08
N LEU A 293 3.35 -11.67 10.11
CA LEU A 293 3.63 -12.03 11.50
C LEU A 293 2.54 -12.96 12.04
N SER A 294 2.94 -13.99 12.80
CA SER A 294 2.00 -14.68 13.69
C SER A 294 1.54 -13.74 14.83
N HIS A 295 0.47 -14.09 15.54
CA HIS A 295 0.04 -13.33 16.72
C HIS A 295 1.15 -13.23 17.77
N GLU A 296 1.88 -14.32 18.01
CA GLU A 296 2.99 -14.35 18.95
C GLU A 296 4.19 -13.49 18.51
N GLU A 297 4.57 -13.57 17.23
CA GLU A 297 5.63 -12.72 16.70
C GLU A 297 5.27 -11.25 16.81
N LYS A 298 4.01 -10.92 16.51
CA LYS A 298 3.49 -9.57 16.55
C LYS A 298 3.44 -9.04 17.98
N TRP A 299 3.04 -9.85 18.95
CA TRP A 299 3.12 -9.52 20.38
C TRP A 299 4.55 -9.13 20.81
N LYS A 300 5.56 -9.78 20.24
CA LYS A 300 6.99 -9.53 20.53
C LYS A 300 7.61 -8.41 19.68
N THR A 301 6.87 -7.81 18.75
CA THR A 301 7.40 -6.80 17.82
C THR A 301 7.30 -5.39 18.40
N GLN A 302 8.43 -4.70 18.54
CA GLN A 302 8.50 -3.29 18.91
C GLN A 302 8.51 -2.41 17.65
N ILE A 303 7.42 -1.67 17.46
CA ILE A 303 7.25 -0.72 16.34
C ILE A 303 7.65 0.70 16.72
N GLY A 304 7.70 1.00 18.01
CA GLY A 304 8.05 2.30 18.55
C GLY A 304 8.30 2.26 20.05
N LYS A 305 8.71 3.39 20.64
CA LYS A 305 8.90 3.58 22.08
C LYS A 305 8.14 4.80 22.55
N ALA A 306 7.26 4.63 23.54
CA ALA A 306 6.56 5.74 24.16
C ALA A 306 7.53 6.59 24.98
N LYS A 307 7.33 7.90 24.99
CA LYS A 307 8.09 8.86 25.80
C LYS A 307 7.15 9.85 26.46
N VAL A 308 7.31 10.02 27.78
CA VAL A 308 6.58 11.04 28.55
C VAL A 308 7.34 12.38 28.45
N LYS A 309 6.63 13.43 28.06
CA LYS A 309 7.06 14.82 28.18
C LYS A 309 6.58 15.34 29.54
N LYS A 310 7.46 15.27 30.53
CA LYS A 310 7.16 15.61 31.93
C LYS A 310 6.47 16.96 32.09
N GLY A 311 6.92 17.99 31.37
CA GLY A 311 6.30 19.33 31.42
C GLY A 311 4.91 19.47 30.79
N ARG A 312 4.28 18.39 30.32
CA ARG A 312 2.86 18.36 29.90
C ARG A 312 2.03 17.31 30.61
N CYS A 313 2.68 16.44 31.38
CA CYS A 313 2.00 15.32 32.02
C CYS A 313 1.39 15.82 33.33
N LEU A 314 0.09 15.67 33.51
CA LEU A 314 -0.66 16.12 34.69
C LEU A 314 0.00 15.64 36.01
N ALA A 315 0.45 14.38 36.05
CA ALA A 315 1.16 13.85 37.21
C ALA A 315 2.54 14.49 37.45
N TRP A 316 3.32 14.75 36.39
CA TRP A 316 4.67 15.31 36.55
C TRP A 316 4.69 16.84 36.70
N ALA A 317 3.80 17.55 36.01
CA ALA A 317 3.75 19.00 35.89
C ALA A 317 2.82 19.63 36.93
N ASP A 318 1.61 19.07 37.08
CA ASP A 318 0.52 19.69 37.85
C ASP A 318 0.28 18.98 39.20
N ASN A 319 1.04 17.91 39.48
CA ASN A 319 0.93 17.08 40.68
C ASN A 319 -0.48 16.48 40.85
N GLU A 320 -1.15 16.14 39.75
CA GLU A 320 -2.45 15.48 39.74
C GLU A 320 -2.33 13.96 39.58
N TYR A 321 -3.22 13.19 40.22
CA TYR A 321 -3.22 11.73 40.07
C TYR A 321 -3.71 11.32 38.66
N CYS A 322 -2.78 11.05 37.75
CA CYS A 322 -3.06 10.67 36.37
C CYS A 322 -2.19 9.49 35.93
N MET A 323 -2.78 8.29 35.89
CA MET A 323 -2.14 7.04 35.48
C MET A 323 -2.83 6.36 34.28
N VAL A 324 -3.59 7.13 33.50
CA VAL A 324 -4.30 6.64 32.29
C VAL A 324 -3.38 5.89 31.32
N CYS A 325 -2.11 6.32 31.18
CA CYS A 325 -1.18 5.61 30.31
C CYS A 325 -0.84 4.19 30.77
N ASP A 326 -0.89 3.92 32.08
CA ASP A 326 -0.69 2.59 32.67
C ASP A 326 -1.94 1.72 32.53
N GLU A 327 -3.11 2.29 32.83
CA GLU A 327 -4.42 1.62 32.68
C GLU A 327 -4.65 1.08 31.26
N TYR A 328 -4.26 1.87 30.24
CA TYR A 328 -4.38 1.50 28.83
C TYR A 328 -3.15 0.75 28.28
N CYS A 329 -2.18 0.37 29.10
CA CYS A 329 -0.98 -0.34 28.62
C CYS A 329 -1.16 -1.87 28.66
N PRO A 330 -1.39 -2.55 27.52
CA PRO A 330 -1.57 -4.00 27.51
C PRO A 330 -0.26 -4.78 27.74
N TYR A 331 0.88 -4.09 27.73
CA TYR A 331 2.21 -4.69 27.88
C TYR A 331 2.86 -4.41 29.24
N SER A 332 2.13 -3.77 30.17
CA SER A 332 2.64 -3.35 31.48
C SER A 332 3.99 -2.61 31.40
N ALA A 333 4.10 -1.73 30.39
CA ALA A 333 5.33 -1.02 30.08
C ALA A 333 5.45 0.33 30.79
N ILE A 334 4.57 0.63 31.73
CA ILE A 334 4.63 1.83 32.55
C ILE A 334 5.02 1.43 33.97
N GLU A 335 5.95 2.17 34.55
CA GLU A 335 6.40 2.04 35.92
C GLU A 335 5.98 3.28 36.70
N THR A 336 5.49 3.04 37.92
CA THR A 336 5.09 4.09 38.83
C THR A 336 6.29 4.56 39.65
N VAL A 337 6.60 5.85 39.55
CA VAL A 337 7.58 6.54 40.41
C VAL A 337 6.83 7.56 41.25
N TRP A 338 7.14 7.66 42.53
CA TRP A 338 6.48 8.60 43.43
C TRP A 338 7.24 9.92 43.49
N LYS A 339 6.50 11.02 43.37
CA LYS A 339 7.00 12.39 43.55
C LYS A 339 5.94 13.17 44.32
N ASP A 340 6.29 13.78 45.45
CA ASP A 340 5.39 14.60 46.25
C ASP A 340 4.03 13.90 46.55
N ASP A 341 4.10 12.61 46.93
CA ASP A 341 2.98 11.71 47.18
C ASP A 341 2.06 11.41 45.98
N VAL A 342 2.49 11.77 44.77
CA VAL A 342 1.76 11.51 43.52
C VAL A 342 2.47 10.47 42.67
N ALA A 343 1.69 9.51 42.17
CA ALA A 343 2.13 8.48 41.23
C ALA A 343 2.42 9.09 39.85
N CYS A 344 3.67 8.98 39.40
CA CYS A 344 4.14 9.52 38.13
C CYS A 344 4.58 8.40 37.17
N PRO A 345 4.13 8.42 35.90
CA PRO A 345 4.45 7.35 34.96
C PRO A 345 5.86 7.51 34.35
N VAL A 346 6.58 6.40 34.26
CA VAL A 346 7.86 6.25 33.54
C VAL A 346 7.76 5.04 32.59
N VAL A 347 8.11 5.21 31.32
CA VAL A 347 8.02 4.11 30.33
C VAL A 347 9.23 3.20 30.46
N LYS A 348 9.00 1.88 30.63
CA LYS A 348 10.00 0.81 30.49
C LYS A 348 10.23 0.48 29.01
N PRO A 349 11.36 0.90 28.40
CA PRO A 349 11.57 0.75 26.96
C PRO A 349 11.65 -0.72 26.50
N ASP A 350 12.03 -1.61 27.41
CA ASP A 350 12.21 -3.05 27.12
C ASP A 350 10.88 -3.81 27.16
N LEU A 351 9.82 -3.23 27.70
CA LEU A 351 8.47 -3.80 27.66
C LEU A 351 7.59 -3.09 26.61
N CYS A 352 7.84 -1.81 26.34
CA CYS A 352 7.04 -1.01 25.43
C CYS A 352 7.07 -1.57 24.00
N ARG A 353 5.92 -1.92 23.42
CA ARG A 353 5.84 -2.27 21.98
C ARG A 353 5.65 -1.08 21.06
N GLY A 354 5.29 0.09 21.61
CA GLY A 354 4.94 1.28 20.83
C GLY A 354 3.57 1.19 20.16
N CYS A 355 2.61 0.47 20.78
CA CYS A 355 1.27 0.30 20.23
C CYS A 355 0.43 1.59 20.20
N GLY A 356 0.84 2.64 20.94
CA GLY A 356 0.17 3.94 20.91
C GLY A 356 -1.11 4.06 21.76
N ALA A 357 -1.54 3.01 22.46
CA ALA A 357 -2.73 3.05 23.32
C ALA A 357 -2.65 4.18 24.39
N CYS A 358 -1.47 4.38 24.98
CA CYS A 358 -1.22 5.46 25.94
C CYS A 358 -1.24 6.87 25.31
N GLU A 359 -0.80 7.00 24.06
CA GLU A 359 -0.81 8.29 23.33
C GLU A 359 -2.25 8.65 22.92
N ALA A 360 -2.99 7.68 22.38
CA ALA A 360 -4.39 7.85 21.98
C ALA A 360 -5.26 8.34 23.16
N ASN A 361 -5.05 7.77 24.35
CA ASN A 361 -5.89 8.03 25.54
C ASN A 361 -5.35 9.10 26.49
N CYS A 362 -4.22 9.76 26.19
CA CYS A 362 -3.67 10.77 27.09
C CYS A 362 -4.60 12.00 27.21
N PRO A 363 -5.01 12.38 28.44
CA PRO A 363 -5.99 13.46 28.69
C PRO A 363 -5.36 14.86 28.84
N ALA A 364 -4.06 15.00 28.61
CA ALA A 364 -3.35 16.28 28.82
C ALA A 364 -3.91 17.41 27.92
N PRO A 365 -4.17 18.60 28.48
CA PRO A 365 -4.87 19.69 27.77
C PRO A 365 -4.00 20.36 26.69
N GLU A 366 -2.69 20.49 26.91
CA GLU A 366 -1.74 21.13 25.98
C GLU A 366 -1.11 20.14 24.98
N GLY A 367 -1.94 19.22 24.49
CA GLY A 367 -1.57 18.12 23.62
C GLY A 367 -0.93 16.94 24.36
N LYS A 368 -0.86 15.79 23.69
CA LYS A 368 -0.50 14.49 24.29
C LYS A 368 0.81 14.55 25.09
N ALA A 369 0.73 14.26 26.39
CA ALA A 369 1.90 14.27 27.28
C ALA A 369 2.80 13.04 27.09
N ILE A 370 2.27 11.95 26.55
CA ILE A 370 3.01 10.76 26.15
C ILE A 370 2.82 10.53 24.65
N PHE A 371 3.90 10.22 23.95
CA PHE A 371 3.89 10.04 22.50
C PHE A 371 4.87 8.94 22.07
N VAL A 372 4.54 8.22 21.02
CA VAL A 372 5.35 7.12 20.48
C VAL A 372 6.37 7.66 19.48
N ARG A 373 7.64 7.35 19.71
CA ARG A 373 8.71 7.56 18.73
C ARG A 373 8.92 6.30 17.90
N PRO A 374 9.12 6.41 16.58
CA PRO A 374 9.38 5.27 15.74
C PRO A 374 10.71 4.59 16.10
N VAL A 375 10.77 3.28 15.89
CA VAL A 375 12.00 2.49 16.00
C VAL A 375 12.26 1.84 14.63
N SER A 376 13.46 2.04 14.10
CA SER A 376 13.91 1.47 12.82
C SER A 376 15.36 1.01 12.94
N PRO A 377 15.68 -0.28 12.73
CA PRO A 377 14.76 -1.40 12.49
C PRO A 377 13.79 -1.66 13.62
N GLN A 378 12.60 -2.19 13.30
CA GLN A 378 11.72 -2.80 14.29
C GLN A 378 12.43 -3.96 14.98
N GLN A 379 12.29 -4.04 16.30
CA GLN A 379 13.03 -5.00 17.12
C GLN A 379 12.07 -6.07 17.64
N LYS A 380 12.60 -7.27 17.89
CA LYS A 380 11.89 -8.30 18.64
C LYS A 380 12.31 -8.20 20.10
N ILE A 381 11.36 -7.99 20.99
CA ILE A 381 11.62 -8.04 22.43
C ILE A 381 11.56 -9.50 22.84
N VAL A 382 12.66 -9.97 23.43
CA VAL A 382 12.78 -11.28 24.06
C VAL A 382 12.55 -11.06 25.54
N GLU A 383 11.64 -11.84 26.12
CA GLU A 383 11.37 -11.85 27.57
C GLU A 383 12.58 -12.34 28.37
#